data_AF-A0A971W8R2-F1
#
_entry.id   AF-A0A971W8R2-F1
#
_cell.length_a   1.000
_cell.length_b   1.000
_cell.length_c   1.000
_cell.angle_alpha   90.00
_cell.angle_beta   90.00
_cell.angle_gamma   90.00
#
_symmetry.space_group_name_H-M   'P 1'
#
loop_
_entity.id
_entity.type
_entity.pdbx_description
1 polymer ?
#
loop_
_entity_poly.entity_id
_entity_poly.type
_entity_poly.pdbx_seq_one_letter_code
_entity_poly.pdbx_strand_id
1 'polypeptide(L)'
;MMIIKIDEHNIDREHICCAIGADKLNTARAETKKKWMKERFEDGLVFKRLDERGKVFIEYMPVEKVWKPITGENYMVINCLWVSGKFKGQ
;
A
#
# COMPACT_ATOMS: atom_id res chain seq x y z
N MET A 1 -1.29 -10.45 15.92
CA MET A 1 -1.72 -9.64 14.75
C MET A 1 -1.00 -10.14 13.51
N MET A 2 -1.73 -10.49 12.46
CA MET A 2 -1.14 -10.99 11.21
C MET A 2 -0.96 -9.82 10.24
N ILE A 3 0.16 -9.80 9.52
CA ILE A 3 0.43 -8.82 8.45
C ILE A 3 0.31 -9.53 7.11
N ILE A 4 -0.50 -8.97 6.22
CA ILE A 4 -0.65 -9.46 4.85
C ILE A 4 0.21 -8.57 3.95
N LYS A 5 1.12 -9.21 3.20
CA LYS A 5 1.80 -8.59 2.06
C LYS A 5 0.88 -8.67 0.85
N ILE A 6 0.64 -7.55 0.20
CA ILE A 6 -0.12 -7.49 -1.04
C ILE A 6 0.83 -7.74 -2.21
N ASP A 7 0.42 -8.61 -3.13
CA ASP A 7 1.16 -9.02 -4.32
C ASP A 7 0.23 -9.26 -5.51
N GLU A 8 0.80 -9.58 -6.67
CA GLU A 8 0.08 -9.82 -7.92
C GLU A 8 -0.95 -10.96 -7.83
N HIS A 9 -0.75 -11.92 -6.91
CA HIS A 9 -1.64 -13.06 -6.74
C HIS A 9 -2.85 -12.71 -5.89
N ASN A 10 -2.73 -11.75 -4.97
CA ASN A 10 -3.75 -11.45 -3.96
C ASN A 10 -4.41 -10.08 -4.08
N ILE A 11 -3.82 -9.13 -4.82
CA ILE A 11 -4.27 -7.74 -4.86
C ILE A 11 -5.74 -7.57 -5.26
N ASP A 12 -6.30 -8.45 -6.08
CA ASP A 12 -7.69 -8.35 -6.53
C ASP A 12 -8.69 -8.75 -5.43
N ARG A 13 -8.35 -9.76 -4.61
CA ARG A 13 -9.17 -10.22 -3.47
C ARG A 13 -8.96 -9.38 -2.22
N GLU A 14 -7.78 -8.79 -2.07
CA GLU A 14 -7.43 -8.01 -0.89
C GLU A 14 -7.93 -6.56 -0.98
N HIS A 15 -8.17 -5.97 0.20
CA HIS A 15 -8.47 -4.56 0.30
C HIS A 15 -7.18 -3.75 0.43
N ILE A 16 -7.10 -2.62 -0.27
CA ILE A 16 -6.04 -1.63 -0.08
C ILE A 16 -6.64 -0.39 0.61
N CYS A 17 -6.24 -0.17 1.85
CA CYS A 17 -6.85 0.76 2.80
C CYS A 17 -6.63 2.26 2.50
N CYS A 18 -6.03 2.61 1.36
CA CYS A 18 -5.91 4.00 0.91
C CYS A 18 -7.26 4.58 0.45
N ALA A 19 -8.25 3.72 0.16
CA ALA A 19 -9.60 4.09 -0.23
C ALA A 19 -10.65 3.32 0.59
N ILE A 20 -10.59 3.41 1.94
CA ILE A 20 -11.67 2.85 2.77
C ILE A 20 -12.90 3.77 2.69
N GLY A 21 -13.85 3.35 1.85
CA GLY A 21 -15.20 3.86 1.72
C GLY A 21 -15.93 3.02 0.68
N ALA A 22 -17.22 2.72 0.89
CA ALA A 22 -17.99 1.87 -0.01
C ALA A 22 -18.70 2.66 -1.14
N ASP A 23 -18.46 3.97 -1.22
CA ASP A 23 -18.98 4.77 -2.32
C ASP A 23 -18.24 4.45 -3.63
N LYS A 24 -18.93 4.70 -4.75
CA LYS A 24 -18.41 4.43 -6.10
C LYS A 24 -17.06 5.10 -6.37
N LEU A 25 -16.82 6.27 -5.77
CA LEU A 25 -15.60 7.04 -5.97
C LEU A 25 -14.41 6.36 -5.28
N ASN A 26 -14.60 5.84 -4.08
CA ASN A 26 -13.58 5.09 -3.35
C ASN A 26 -13.27 3.74 -4.02
N THR A 27 -14.27 3.02 -4.55
CA THR A 27 -14.04 1.82 -5.35
C THR A 27 -13.19 2.13 -6.59
N ALA A 28 -13.52 3.17 -7.35
CA ALA A 28 -12.75 3.56 -8.52
C ALA A 28 -11.30 3.95 -8.17
N ARG A 29 -11.09 4.65 -7.05
CA ARG A 29 -9.74 4.99 -6.55
C ARG A 29 -8.95 3.75 -6.16
N ALA A 30 -9.60 2.77 -5.53
CA ALA A 30 -8.97 1.50 -5.18
C ALA A 30 -8.50 0.77 -6.45
N GLU A 31 -9.36 0.65 -7.46
CA GLU A 31 -9.02 -0.03 -8.72
C GLU A 31 -7.87 0.66 -9.47
N THR A 32 -7.90 2.00 -9.60
CA THR A 32 -6.79 2.76 -10.20
C THR A 32 -5.48 2.52 -9.47
N LYS A 33 -5.53 2.50 -8.12
CA LYS A 33 -4.33 2.23 -7.32
C LYS A 33 -3.87 0.77 -7.48
N LYS A 34 -4.78 -0.21 -7.48
CA LYS A 34 -4.43 -1.62 -7.70
C LYS A 34 -3.74 -1.83 -9.05
N LYS A 35 -4.24 -1.19 -10.11
CA LYS A 35 -3.60 -1.22 -11.44
C LYS A 35 -2.17 -0.67 -11.38
N TRP A 36 -1.98 0.50 -10.78
CA TRP A 36 -0.64 1.08 -10.61
C TRP A 36 0.28 0.17 -9.78
N MET A 37 -0.22 -0.44 -8.70
CA MET A 37 0.59 -1.34 -7.87
C MET A 37 1.05 -2.59 -8.66
N LYS A 38 0.17 -3.18 -9.49
CA LYS A 38 0.52 -4.32 -10.35
C LYS A 38 1.71 -4.01 -11.27
N GLU A 39 1.73 -2.82 -11.85
CA GLU A 39 2.82 -2.34 -12.73
C GLU A 39 4.14 -2.10 -11.97
N ARG A 40 4.11 -2.07 -10.64
CA ARG A 40 5.23 -1.63 -9.78
C ARG A 40 5.78 -2.69 -8.85
N PHE A 41 5.16 -3.87 -8.80
CA PHE A 41 5.68 -4.97 -7.98
C PHE A 41 7.06 -5.44 -8.46
N GLU A 42 7.29 -5.50 -9.78
CA GLU A 42 8.60 -5.85 -10.35
C GLU A 42 9.67 -4.77 -10.08
N ASP A 43 9.25 -3.52 -9.92
CA ASP A 43 10.10 -2.40 -9.51
C ASP A 43 10.42 -2.40 -7.98
N GLY A 44 9.93 -3.39 -7.24
CA GLY A 44 10.19 -3.54 -5.80
C GLY A 44 9.19 -2.82 -4.90
N LEU A 45 8.01 -2.45 -5.40
CA LEU A 45 6.93 -1.95 -4.54
C LEU A 45 6.55 -2.99 -3.50
N VAL A 46 6.48 -2.58 -2.24
CA VAL A 46 5.94 -3.39 -1.15
C VAL A 46 4.77 -2.66 -0.52
N PHE A 47 3.64 -3.35 -0.42
CA PHE A 47 2.49 -2.92 0.35
C PHE A 47 2.14 -3.99 1.38
N LYS A 48 2.05 -3.59 2.65
CA LYS A 48 1.69 -4.48 3.76
C LYS A 48 0.55 -3.85 4.54
N ARG A 49 -0.46 -4.65 4.87
CA ARG A 49 -1.57 -4.25 5.75
C ARG A 49 -1.67 -5.17 6.95
N LEU A 50 -2.24 -4.66 8.03
CA LEU A 50 -2.71 -5.50 9.12
C LEU A 50 -3.92 -6.32 8.65
N ASP A 51 -4.03 -7.58 9.07
CA ASP A 51 -5.20 -8.41 8.81
C ASP A 51 -6.38 -8.09 9.72
N GLU A 52 -6.85 -6.85 9.64
CA GLU A 52 -7.94 -6.34 10.45
C GLU A 52 -8.78 -5.36 9.64
N ARG A 53 -10.03 -5.16 10.05
CA ARG A 53 -10.90 -4.14 9.48
C ARG A 53 -10.54 -2.75 10.00
N GLY A 54 -9.40 -2.21 9.56
CA GLY A 54 -8.89 -0.91 9.94
C GLY A 54 -7.84 -0.35 8.97
N LYS A 55 -7.66 0.98 8.98
CA LYS A 55 -6.55 1.61 8.23
C LYS A 55 -5.25 1.35 8.99
N VAL A 56 -4.55 0.26 8.70
CA VAL A 56 -3.20 0.01 9.22
C VAL A 56 -2.38 -0.61 8.10
N PHE A 57 -1.44 0.17 7.56
CA PHE A 57 -0.63 -0.26 6.42
C PHE A 57 0.63 0.57 6.24
N ILE A 58 1.54 0.01 5.46
CA ILE A 58 2.74 0.67 4.97
C ILE A 58 2.96 0.32 3.49
N GLU A 59 3.39 1.32 2.72
CA GLU A 59 3.79 1.21 1.33
C GLU A 59 5.18 1.83 1.15
N TYR A 60 6.11 1.08 0.57
CA TYR A 60 7.46 1.53 0.34
C TYR A 60 8.10 0.89 -0.91
N MET A 61 9.14 1.51 -1.46
CA MET A 61 9.83 1.08 -2.68
C MET A 61 11.30 1.55 -2.66
N PRO A 62 12.24 0.89 -3.38
CA PRO A 62 13.61 1.39 -3.54
C PRO A 62 13.63 2.82 -4.12
N VAL A 63 14.56 3.65 -3.64
CA VAL A 63 14.72 5.05 -4.06
C VAL A 63 15.05 5.17 -5.55
N GLU A 64 15.69 4.17 -6.14
CA GLU A 64 16.09 4.12 -7.55
C GLU A 64 14.91 3.93 -8.50
N LYS A 65 13.76 3.48 -7.98
CA LYS A 65 12.54 3.16 -8.74
C LYS A 65 11.33 4.00 -8.35
N VAL A 66 11.43 4.77 -7.27
CA VAL A 66 10.31 5.57 -6.78
C VAL A 66 9.94 6.67 -7.77
N TRP A 67 8.63 6.93 -7.88
CA TRP A 67 8.11 7.99 -8.74
C TRP A 67 8.37 9.41 -8.22
N LYS A 68 8.80 9.55 -6.96
CA LYS A 68 9.05 10.83 -6.30
C LYS A 68 10.32 11.47 -6.89
N PRO A 69 10.41 12.81 -6.96
CA PRO A 69 11.57 13.52 -7.51
C PRO A 69 12.72 13.56 -6.50
N ILE A 70 13.20 12.38 -6.09
CA ILE A 70 14.30 12.20 -5.16
C ILE A 70 15.30 11.22 -5.76
N THR A 71 16.58 11.43 -5.48
CA THR A 71 17.67 10.57 -5.93
C THR A 71 18.43 10.07 -4.71
N GLY A 72 18.83 8.81 -4.75
CA GLY A 72 19.62 8.18 -3.72
C GLY A 72 20.05 6.80 -4.18
N GLU A 73 20.83 6.13 -3.35
CA GLU A 73 21.30 4.76 -3.56
C GLU A 73 21.16 3.99 -2.27
N ASN A 74 20.63 2.76 -2.33
CA ASN A 74 20.46 1.87 -1.19
C ASN A 74 19.57 2.47 -0.08
N TYR A 75 18.52 3.21 -0.47
CA TYR A 75 17.47 3.70 0.43
C TYR A 75 16.12 3.12 0.05
N MET A 76 15.26 2.96 1.06
CA MET A 76 13.84 2.67 0.86
C MET A 76 13.02 3.91 1.14
N VAL A 77 12.08 4.20 0.24
CA VAL A 77 11.20 5.36 0.34
C VAL A 77 9.83 4.90 0.78
N ILE A 78 9.39 5.40 1.94
CA ILE A 78 8.01 5.23 2.39
C ILE A 78 7.13 6.16 1.54
N ASN A 79 6.25 5.56 0.74
CA ASN A 79 5.26 6.28 -0.03
C ASN A 79 4.06 6.66 0.83
N CYS A 80 3.60 5.72 1.65
CA CYS A 80 2.44 5.91 2.51
C CYS A 80 2.56 5.06 3.77
N LEU A 81 2.22 5.64 4.91
CA LEU A 81 2.15 4.97 6.20
C LEU A 81 0.90 5.48 6.91
N TRP A 82 0.09 4.57 7.44
CA TRP A 82 -1.04 4.95 8.26
C TRP A 82 -1.29 3.90 9.34
N VAL A 83 -1.54 4.35 10.57
CA VAL A 83 -2.01 3.54 11.68
C VAL A 83 -3.25 4.21 12.25
N SER A 84 -4.39 3.52 12.21
CA SER A 84 -5.64 4.01 12.77
C SER A 84 -5.48 4.19 14.28
N GLY A 85 -6.04 5.28 14.83
CA GLY A 85 -6.00 5.56 16.26
C GLY A 85 -6.60 4.45 17.14
N LYS A 86 -7.45 3.57 16.58
CA LYS A 86 -7.92 2.35 17.25
C LYS A 86 -6.77 1.44 17.72
N PHE A 87 -5.64 1.48 17.01
CA PHE A 87 -4.45 0.66 17.29
C PHE A 87 -3.33 1.47 17.95
N LYS A 88 -3.62 2.62 18.56
CA LYS A 88 -2.61 3.41 19.27
C LYS A 88 -2.03 2.59 20.44
N GLY A 89 -0.71 2.46 20.47
CA GLY A 89 0.01 1.75 21.54
C GLY A 89 0.00 0.23 21.42
N GLN A 90 -0.41 -0.31 20.27
CA GLN A 90 -0.36 -1.73 19.91
C GLN A 90 0.61 -1.94 18.75
#